data_AF-A0AAJ1QBX3-F1
#
_entry.id   AF-A0AAJ1QBX3-F1
#
_cell.length_a   1.000
_cell.length_b   1.000
_cell.length_c   1.000
_cell.angle_alpha   90.00
_cell.angle_beta   90.00
_cell.angle_gamma   90.00
#
_symmetry.space_group_name_H-M   'P 1'
#
loop_
_entity.id
_entity.type
_entity.pdbx_description
1 polymer ?
#
loop_
_entity_poly.entity_id
_entity_poly.type
_entity_poly.pdbx_seq_one_letter_code
_entity_poly.pdbx_strand_id
1 'polypeptide(L)'
;MRLKHHCNIIVKNIKKQTLILEIEGVNPVSQKPSNYKDDTRGFQGVIKYTEKGDTVVKKEGELKLYVYKKDSIIICNVEDFCKKINDPNSDYLTFIKR
;
A
#
# COMPACT_ATOMS: atom_id res chain seq x y z
N MET A 1 -14.13 13.58 -6.33
CA MET A 1 -13.75 12.81 -5.12
C MET A 1 -12.40 13.30 -4.65
N ARG A 2 -12.24 13.76 -3.40
CA ARG A 2 -10.92 14.12 -2.87
C ARG A 2 -10.07 12.85 -2.75
N LEU A 3 -8.89 12.84 -3.37
CA LEU A 3 -7.90 11.76 -3.21
C LEU A 3 -7.48 11.75 -1.73
N LYS A 4 -7.77 10.66 -1.01
CA LYS A 4 -7.30 10.52 0.37
C LYS A 4 -5.87 9.99 0.35
N HIS A 5 -4.93 10.78 0.88
CA HIS A 5 -3.53 10.39 1.08
C HIS A 5 -3.32 9.41 2.26
N HIS A 6 -4.41 8.96 2.87
CA HIS A 6 -4.44 8.01 3.97
C HIS A 6 -5.59 7.01 3.77
N CYS A 7 -5.42 5.81 4.29
CA CYS A 7 -6.43 4.77 4.21
C CYS A 7 -6.26 3.72 5.33
N ASN A 8 -7.34 3.01 5.59
CA ASN A 8 -7.37 1.78 6.36
C ASN A 8 -8.46 0.92 5.69
N ILE A 9 -8.05 -0.05 4.87
CA ILE A 9 -8.91 -0.75 3.91
C ILE A 9 -8.64 -2.25 4.01
N ILE A 10 -9.68 -3.03 4.31
CA ILE A 10 -9.70 -4.46 3.98
C ILE A 10 -9.97 -4.57 2.48
N VAL A 11 -9.02 -5.16 1.76
CA VAL A 11 -9.01 -5.23 0.31
C VAL A 11 -10.15 -6.11 -0.19
N LYS A 12 -10.99 -5.56 -1.08
CA LYS A 12 -11.95 -6.33 -1.88
C LYS A 12 -11.50 -6.48 -3.33
N ASN A 13 -10.93 -5.42 -3.90
CA ASN A 13 -10.48 -5.36 -5.28
C ASN A 13 -9.21 -4.49 -5.39
N ILE A 14 -8.30 -4.87 -6.29
CA ILE A 14 -7.07 -4.14 -6.59
C ILE A 14 -6.94 -4.04 -8.10
N LYS A 15 -6.82 -2.81 -8.60
CA LYS A 15 -6.48 -2.60 -10.00
C LYS A 15 -4.96 -2.60 -10.12
N LYS A 16 -4.43 -3.66 -10.71
CA LYS A 16 -3.00 -3.82 -10.98
C LYS A 16 -2.65 -3.10 -12.28
N GLN A 17 -2.68 -1.76 -12.26
CA GLN A 17 -2.19 -0.96 -13.39
C GLN A 17 -0.71 -0.61 -13.16
N THR A 18 0.05 -0.48 -14.25
CA THR A 18 1.52 -0.37 -14.22
C THR A 18 2.05 0.86 -13.48
N LEU A 19 1.21 1.88 -13.28
CA LEU A 19 1.64 3.20 -12.76
C LEU A 19 0.76 3.73 -11.63
N ILE A 20 -0.37 3.10 -11.34
CA ILE A 20 -1.36 3.59 -10.40
C ILE A 20 -1.69 2.47 -9.43
N LEU A 21 -1.54 2.74 -8.14
CA LEU A 21 -2.05 1.87 -7.09
C LEU A 21 -3.48 2.28 -6.79
N GLU A 22 -4.44 1.44 -7.14
CA GLU A 22 -5.85 1.65 -6.80
C GLU A 22 -6.39 0.44 -6.06
N ILE A 23 -6.85 0.69 -4.83
CA ILE A 23 -7.36 -0.31 -3.90
C ILE A 23 -8.78 0.08 -3.52
N GLU A 24 -9.69 -0.86 -3.67
CA GLU A 24 -11.09 -0.72 -3.29
C GLU A 24 -11.42 -1.77 -2.21
N GLY A 25 -12.17 -1.36 -1.21
CA GLY A 25 -12.51 -2.23 -0.11
C GLY A 25 -13.42 -1.61 0.93
N VAL A 26 -13.28 -2.06 2.16
CA VAL A 26 -14.09 -1.60 3.29
C VAL A 26 -13.17 -1.13 4.40
N ASN A 27 -13.50 0.02 4.99
CA ASN A 27 -12.81 0.47 6.18
C ASN A 27 -13.28 -0.37 7.38
N PRO A 28 -12.38 -1.06 8.11
CA PRO A 28 -12.77 -2.03 9.14
C PRO A 28 -13.42 -1.38 10.37
N VAL A 29 -13.17 -0.10 10.62
CA VAL A 29 -13.72 0.63 11.77
C VAL A 29 -15.14 1.11 11.48
N SER A 30 -15.34 1.73 10.32
CA SER A 30 -16.62 2.34 9.93
C SER A 30 -17.56 1.41 9.18
N GLN A 31 -17.06 0.27 8.69
CA GLN A 31 -17.78 -0.69 7.83
C GLN A 31 -18.30 -0.08 6.52
N LYS A 32 -17.82 1.12 6.14
CA LYS A 32 -18.20 1.81 4.91
C LYS A 32 -17.24 1.49 3.76
N PRO A 33 -17.72 1.54 2.50
CA PRO A 33 -16.84 1.48 1.33
C PRO A 33 -15.74 2.54 1.42
N SER A 34 -14.52 2.14 1.07
CA SER A 34 -13.36 3.03 1.04
C SER A 34 -12.48 2.67 -0.13
N ASN A 35 -11.90 3.70 -0.74
CA ASN A 35 -10.93 3.57 -1.82
C ASN A 35 -9.63 4.30 -1.44
N TYR A 36 -8.52 3.77 -1.93
CA TYR A 36 -7.23 4.41 -1.90
C TYR A 36 -6.69 4.42 -3.32
N LYS A 37 -6.25 5.60 -3.77
CA LYS A 37 -5.65 5.77 -5.07
C LYS A 37 -4.38 6.59 -4.91
N ASP A 38 -3.29 6.06 -5.43
CA ASP A 38 -2.00 6.72 -5.48
C ASP A 38 -1.51 6.71 -6.93
N ASP A 39 -1.35 7.92 -7.48
CA ASP A 39 -0.87 8.15 -8.84
C ASP A 39 0.67 8.25 -8.89
N THR A 40 1.36 8.08 -7.75
CA THR A 40 2.83 8.04 -7.68
C THR A 40 3.35 6.62 -7.84
N ARG A 41 4.55 6.49 -8.40
CA ARG A 41 5.23 5.19 -8.55
C ARG A 41 5.79 4.64 -7.24
N GLY A 42 5.76 5.41 -6.15
CA GLY A 42 6.44 5.07 -4.90
C GLY A 42 5.91 3.80 -4.24
N PHE A 43 4.61 3.53 -4.37
CA PHE A 43 3.96 2.35 -3.79
C PHE A 43 3.62 1.26 -4.82
N GLN A 44 4.15 1.32 -6.04
CA GLN A 44 3.82 0.28 -7.03
C GLN A 44 4.26 -1.12 -6.60
N GLY A 45 5.34 -1.22 -5.82
CA GLY A 45 5.92 -2.49 -5.38
C GLY A 45 4.96 -3.35 -4.57
N VAL A 46 4.12 -2.72 -3.74
CA VAL A 46 3.15 -3.45 -2.89
C VAL A 46 2.00 -4.07 -3.67
N ILE A 47 1.71 -3.60 -4.91
CA ILE A 47 0.66 -4.19 -5.76
C ILE A 47 0.89 -5.69 -5.97
N LYS A 48 2.16 -6.10 -6.12
CA LYS A 48 2.53 -7.49 -6.36
C LYS A 48 2.18 -8.41 -5.20
N TYR A 49 2.19 -7.88 -3.98
CA TYR A 49 2.07 -8.67 -2.75
C TYR A 49 0.76 -8.44 -1.99
N THR A 50 -0.10 -7.54 -2.48
CA THR A 50 -1.38 -7.25 -1.85
C THR A 50 -2.47 -8.09 -2.49
N GLU A 51 -3.24 -8.77 -1.67
CA GLU A 51 -4.30 -9.69 -2.08
C GLU A 51 -5.64 -9.33 -1.43
N LYS A 52 -6.72 -9.93 -1.94
CA LYS A 52 -8.05 -9.79 -1.34
C LYS A 52 -8.04 -10.31 0.09
N GLY A 53 -8.61 -9.54 1.01
CA GLY A 53 -8.65 -9.88 2.43
C GLY A 53 -7.48 -9.34 3.25
N ASP A 54 -6.38 -8.90 2.61
CA ASP A 54 -5.33 -8.17 3.31
C ASP A 54 -5.86 -6.82 3.79
N THR A 55 -5.21 -6.25 4.81
CA THR A 55 -5.52 -4.89 5.27
C THR A 55 -4.41 -3.94 4.85
N VAL A 56 -4.76 -2.94 4.05
CA VAL A 56 -3.84 -1.87 3.65
C VAL A 56 -4.07 -0.64 4.50
N VAL A 57 -2.98 -0.15 5.08
CA VAL A 57 -2.98 1.05 5.91
C VAL A 57 -1.98 2.04 5.36
N LYS A 58 -2.45 3.27 5.13
CA LYS A 58 -1.63 4.43 4.85
C LYS A 58 -2.01 5.49 5.87
N LYS A 59 -1.08 5.88 6.74
CA LYS A 59 -1.32 6.95 7.71
C LYS A 59 -1.12 8.31 7.06
N GLU A 60 -1.82 9.31 7.58
CA GLU A 60 -1.64 10.70 7.18
C GLU A 60 -0.22 11.17 7.54
N GLY A 61 0.43 11.93 6.65
CA GLY A 61 1.79 12.44 6.85
C GLY A 61 2.93 11.42 6.70
N GLU A 62 2.66 10.11 6.71
CA GLU A 62 3.73 9.10 6.57
C GLU A 62 4.13 8.85 5.10
N LEU A 63 5.41 8.58 4.84
CA LEU A 63 5.92 8.09 3.54
C LEU A 63 5.94 6.55 3.44
N LYS A 64 5.14 5.89 4.29
CA LYS A 64 5.06 4.44 4.41
C LYS A 64 3.66 3.93 4.14
N LEU A 65 3.57 2.78 3.47
CA LEU A 65 2.34 2.03 3.28
C LEU A 65 2.53 0.62 3.82
N TYR A 66 1.56 0.17 4.61
CA TYR A 66 1.59 -1.12 5.30
C TYR A 66 0.55 -2.05 4.68
N VAL A 67 0.96 -3.28 4.38
CA VAL A 67 0.07 -4.37 4.00
C VAL A 67 0.13 -5.42 5.10
N TYR A 68 -0.94 -5.51 5.86
CA TYR A 68 -1.10 -6.54 6.89
C TYR A 68 -1.70 -7.78 6.26
N LYS A 69 -0.92 -8.85 6.26
CA LYS A 69 -1.36 -10.20 5.90
C LYS A 69 -1.66 -11.00 7.17
N LYS A 70 -2.13 -12.23 6.98
CA LYS A 70 -2.45 -13.16 8.06
C LYS A 70 -1.25 -13.44 8.98
N ASP A 71 -0.08 -13.67 8.41
CA ASP A 71 1.13 -14.16 9.06
C ASP A 71 2.34 -13.21 8.89
N SER A 72 2.14 -12.08 8.23
CA SER A 72 3.22 -11.18 7.85
C SER A 72 2.75 -9.75 7.66
N ILE A 73 3.71 -8.83 7.64
CA ILE A 73 3.51 -7.42 7.32
C ILE A 73 4.49 -7.07 6.22
N ILE A 74 4.01 -6.38 5.20
CA ILE A 74 4.85 -5.77 4.17
C ILE A 74 4.82 -4.27 4.37
N ILE A 75 5.99 -3.65 4.40
CA ILE A 75 6.13 -2.21 4.56
C ILE A 75 6.80 -1.68 3.31
N CYS A 76 6.14 -0.75 2.63
CA CYS A 76 6.73 0.00 1.53
C CYS A 76 7.16 1.36 2.04
N ASN A 77 8.46 1.65 2.02
CA ASN A 77 9.01 2.94 2.42
C ASN A 77 9.47 3.74 1.19
N VAL A 78 8.77 4.82 0.86
CA VAL A 78 9.09 5.64 -0.33
C VAL A 78 10.41 6.38 -0.17
N GLU A 79 10.86 6.68 1.05
CA GLU A 79 12.18 7.27 1.27
C GLU A 79 13.30 6.36 0.72
N ASP A 80 13.13 5.05 0.84
CA ASP A 80 14.07 4.06 0.32
C ASP A 80 13.87 3.80 -1.17
N PHE A 81 12.72 4.19 -1.74
CA PHE A 81 12.53 4.19 -3.20
C PHE A 81 13.42 5.21 -3.88
N CYS A 82 13.59 6.41 -3.30
CA CYS A 82 14.56 7.39 -3.79
C CYS A 82 15.99 6.86 -3.73
N LYS A 83 16.33 6.07 -2.68
CA LYS A 83 17.62 5.36 -2.61
C LYS A 83 17.73 4.32 -3.71
N LYS A 84 16.65 3.58 -4.01
CA LYS A 84 16.62 2.58 -5.09
C LYS A 84 16.88 3.15 -6.49
N ILE A 85 16.43 4.38 -6.76
CA ILE A 85 16.75 5.05 -8.02
C ILE A 85 18.27 5.16 -8.20
N ASN A 86 19.01 5.32 -7.10
CA ASN A 86 20.46 5.45 -7.09
C ASN A 86 21.18 4.11 -6.84
N ASP A 87 20.50 3.12 -6.24
CA ASP A 87 21.00 1.77 -5.96
C ASP A 87 19.94 0.70 -6.29
N PRO A 88 20.02 0.02 -7.44
CA PRO A 88 19.05 -0.98 -7.87
C PRO A 88 18.82 -2.13 -6.88
N ASN A 89 19.83 -2.41 -6.03
CA ASN A 89 19.80 -3.47 -5.03
C ASN A 89 19.12 -3.05 -3.72
N SER A 90 18.76 -1.78 -3.56
CA SER A 90 18.01 -1.29 -2.41
C SER A 90 16.59 -1.86 -2.40
N ASP A 91 16.26 -2.58 -1.33
CA ASP A 91 14.91 -3.06 -1.02
C ASP A 91 14.14 -1.97 -0.27
N TYR A 92 13.23 -1.30 -0.98
CA TYR A 92 12.25 -0.36 -0.40
C TYR A 92 11.01 -1.06 0.18
N LEU A 93 11.01 -2.41 0.11
CA LEU A 93 10.00 -3.28 0.68
C LEU A 93 10.63 -4.06 1.83
N THR A 94 10.08 -3.93 3.02
CA THR A 94 10.45 -4.72 4.19
C THR A 94 9.40 -5.77 4.45
N PHE A 95 9.82 -7.03 4.63
CA PHE A 95 8.94 -8.15 4.98
C PHE A 95 9.19 -8.55 6.43
N ILE A 96 8.15 -8.50 7.25
CA ILE A 96 8.20 -8.86 8.67
C ILE A 96 7.27 -10.06 8.87
N LYS A 97 7.82 -11.19 9.30
CA LYS A 97 7.05 -12.37 9.70
C LYS A 97 6.53 -12.21 11.13
N ARG A 98 5.30 -12.65 11.39
CA ARG A 98 4.67 -12.63 12.72
C ARG A 98 4.79 -13.98 13.41
#